data_AF-A0A326GK59-F1
#
_entry.id   AF-A0A326GK59-F1
#
_cell.length_a   1.000
_cell.length_b   1.000
_cell.length_c   1.000
_cell.angle_alpha   90.00
_cell.angle_beta   90.00
_cell.angle_gamma   90.00
#
_symmetry.space_group_name_H-M   'P 1'
#
loop_
_entity.id
_entity.type
_entity.pdbx_description
1 polymer ?
#
loop_
_entity_poly.entity_id
_entity_poly.type
_entity_poly.pdbx_seq_one_letter_code
_entity_poly.pdbx_strand_id
1 'polypeptide(L)'
;MAQPLMPHATASWLVDNTALSFPQIADFCGLHVLEVQAIADDTAATKLTGRDPVRAHELTMEEIEKGQKNPDYRLVMQKGPEQVRRTKGPRYTPVSKRQDKPDGIAWIIRNHPEISDGAIGKLIGTTRTTIAAIRDRTHWNIANITPKDPVTLGLCSQRELDALVGKAAKAAGIEAPTDTRLEGDREALIEQLRNERTQAARDAELAERGESAEPSSFFDPFKR
;
A
#
# COMPACT_ATOMS: atom_id res chain seq x y z
N MET A 1 6.72 8.37 -20.11
CA MET A 1 6.14 7.17 -20.74
C MET A 1 6.38 6.00 -19.81
N ALA A 2 5.49 5.00 -19.80
CA ALA A 2 5.67 3.83 -18.94
C ALA A 2 6.80 2.96 -19.50
N GLN A 3 7.70 2.50 -18.63
CA GLN A 3 8.87 1.69 -18.97
C GLN A 3 8.66 0.24 -18.48
N PRO A 4 9.27 -0.76 -19.13
CA PRO A 4 9.23 -2.15 -18.68
C PRO A 4 9.85 -2.31 -17.29
N LEU A 5 9.40 -3.31 -16.53
CA LEU A 5 9.80 -3.48 -15.11
C LEU A 5 11.31 -3.79 -14.97
N MET A 6 11.91 -4.46 -15.95
CA MET A 6 13.34 -4.81 -15.97
C MET A 6 13.98 -4.37 -17.29
N PRO A 7 14.28 -3.06 -17.47
CA PRO A 7 14.72 -2.49 -18.75
C PRO A 7 15.88 -3.22 -19.44
N HIS A 8 16.95 -3.54 -18.71
CA HIS A 8 18.13 -4.20 -19.28
C HIS A 8 17.87 -5.65 -19.70
N ALA A 9 17.09 -6.40 -18.92
CA ALA A 9 16.72 -7.77 -19.24
C ALA A 9 15.74 -7.82 -20.42
N THR A 10 14.80 -6.87 -20.48
CA THR A 10 13.88 -6.73 -21.62
C THR A 10 14.63 -6.32 -22.89
N ALA A 11 15.58 -5.38 -22.79
CA ALA A 11 16.41 -4.97 -23.93
C ALA A 11 17.25 -6.12 -24.48
N SER A 12 17.92 -6.89 -23.61
CA SER A 12 18.66 -8.10 -24.03
C SER A 12 17.77 -9.08 -24.79
N TRP A 13 16.55 -9.34 -24.28
CA TRP A 13 15.62 -10.22 -24.99
C TRP A 13 15.20 -9.66 -26.36
N LEU A 14 14.89 -8.36 -26.45
CA LEU A 14 14.48 -7.72 -27.70
C LEU A 14 15.60 -7.72 -28.75
N VAL A 15 16.85 -7.47 -28.33
CA VAL A 15 18.02 -7.55 -29.21
C VAL A 15 18.18 -8.96 -29.82
N ASP A 16 18.00 -10.00 -29.00
CA ASP A 16 18.23 -11.38 -29.45
C ASP A 16 17.07 -11.98 -30.25
N ASN A 17 15.83 -11.52 -30.01
CA ASN A 17 14.61 -12.18 -30.50
C ASN A 17 13.81 -11.35 -31.51
N THR A 18 14.25 -10.14 -31.86
CA THR A 18 13.53 -9.25 -32.78
C THR A 18 14.49 -8.55 -33.75
N ALA A 19 13.95 -8.05 -34.86
CA ALA A 19 14.65 -7.19 -35.82
C ALA A 19 14.44 -5.69 -35.56
N LEU A 20 14.14 -5.31 -34.31
CA LEU A 20 13.97 -3.91 -33.92
C LEU A 20 15.32 -3.17 -33.95
N SER A 21 15.28 -1.88 -34.28
CA SER A 21 16.48 -1.05 -34.25
C SER A 21 16.87 -0.69 -32.81
N PHE A 22 18.16 -0.47 -32.55
CA PHE A 22 18.64 -0.07 -31.23
C PHE A 22 17.97 1.21 -30.68
N PRO A 23 17.69 2.25 -31.48
CA PRO A 23 16.90 3.40 -31.03
C PRO A 23 15.49 3.03 -30.55
N GLN A 24 14.80 2.12 -31.24
CA GLN A 24 13.46 1.68 -30.83
C GLN A 24 13.48 0.93 -29.49
N ILE A 25 14.49 0.06 -29.30
CA ILE A 25 14.67 -0.68 -28.03
C ILE A 25 15.05 0.30 -26.91
N ALA A 26 15.94 1.26 -27.18
CA ALA A 26 16.35 2.31 -26.26
C ALA A 26 15.15 3.16 -25.80
N ASP A 27 14.33 3.64 -26.75
CA ASP A 27 13.13 4.43 -26.47
C ASP A 27 12.11 3.65 -25.62
N PHE A 28 11.88 2.37 -25.95
CA PHE A 28 10.93 1.52 -25.23
C PHE A 28 11.41 1.17 -23.80
N CYS A 29 12.66 0.76 -23.66
CA CYS A 29 13.24 0.38 -22.38
C CYS A 29 13.64 1.59 -21.51
N GLY A 30 13.71 2.79 -22.09
CA GLY A 30 14.22 3.98 -21.40
C GLY A 30 15.72 3.94 -21.13
N LEU A 31 16.48 3.28 -22.01
CA LEU A 31 17.93 3.15 -21.95
C LEU A 31 18.58 4.05 -23.01
N HIS A 32 19.86 4.35 -22.84
CA HIS A 32 20.63 5.01 -23.88
C HIS A 32 20.97 4.00 -25.00
N VAL A 33 21.02 4.46 -26.26
CA VAL A 33 21.33 3.60 -27.42
C VAL A 33 22.68 2.88 -27.29
N LEU A 34 23.67 3.52 -26.67
CA LEU A 34 24.98 2.92 -26.39
C LEU A 34 24.90 1.77 -25.35
N GLU A 35 23.95 1.83 -24.42
CA GLU A 35 23.72 0.73 -23.47
C GLU A 35 23.12 -0.47 -24.19
N VAL A 36 22.20 -0.24 -25.13
CA VAL A 36 21.63 -1.31 -25.98
C VAL A 36 22.70 -1.93 -26.88
N GLN A 37 23.60 -1.11 -27.45
CA GLN A 37 24.76 -1.59 -28.21
C GLN A 37 25.69 -2.44 -27.34
N ALA A 38 26.02 -1.98 -26.13
CA ALA A 38 26.86 -2.75 -25.21
C ALA A 38 26.23 -4.10 -24.79
N ILE A 39 24.90 -4.15 -24.71
CA ILE A 39 24.13 -5.39 -24.50
C ILE A 39 24.24 -6.30 -25.73
N ALA A 40 24.11 -5.76 -26.95
CA ALA A 40 24.24 -6.52 -28.19
C ALA A 40 25.66 -7.06 -28.43
N ASP A 41 26.68 -6.29 -28.05
CA ASP A 41 28.09 -6.66 -28.18
C ASP A 41 28.57 -7.63 -27.08
N ASP A 42 27.71 -7.98 -26.13
CA ASP A 42 28.01 -8.86 -24.99
C ASP A 42 29.19 -8.35 -24.11
N THR A 43 29.53 -7.06 -24.25
CA THR A 43 30.67 -6.41 -23.57
C THR A 43 30.32 -5.93 -22.16
N ALA A 44 29.04 -5.76 -21.87
CA ALA A 44 28.54 -5.50 -20.52
C ALA A 44 28.46 -6.83 -19.75
N ALA A 45 29.50 -7.14 -18.97
CA ALA A 45 29.74 -8.40 -18.25
C ALA A 45 28.72 -8.76 -17.14
N THR A 46 27.43 -8.78 -17.44
CA THR A 46 26.39 -9.41 -16.64
C THR A 46 25.49 -10.15 -17.62
N LYS A 47 25.59 -11.49 -17.66
CA LYS A 47 24.62 -12.36 -18.34
C LYS A 47 23.25 -12.14 -17.70
N LEU A 48 22.57 -11.08 -18.11
CA LEU A 48 21.19 -10.79 -17.75
C LEU A 48 20.36 -11.83 -18.48
N THR A 49 19.68 -12.69 -17.73
CA THR A 49 18.70 -13.59 -18.34
C THR A 49 17.63 -12.71 -18.98
N GLY A 50 17.58 -12.72 -20.32
CA GLY A 50 16.61 -11.96 -21.10
C GLY A 50 15.19 -12.22 -20.60
N ARG A 51 14.43 -11.14 -20.40
CA ARG A 51 13.02 -11.20 -19.97
C ARG A 51 12.13 -10.94 -21.17
N ASP A 52 11.39 -11.97 -21.58
CA ASP A 52 10.41 -11.88 -22.65
C ASP A 52 9.28 -10.88 -22.29
N PRO A 53 9.17 -9.73 -22.98
CA PRO A 53 8.16 -8.71 -22.72
C PRO A 53 6.76 -9.13 -23.16
N VAL A 54 6.63 -10.11 -24.07
CA VAL A 54 5.34 -10.66 -24.50
C VAL A 54 4.77 -11.55 -23.41
N ARG A 55 5.60 -12.43 -22.84
CA ARG A 55 5.21 -13.25 -21.67
C ARG A 55 4.97 -12.40 -20.42
N ALA A 56 5.67 -11.28 -20.29
CA ALA A 56 5.44 -10.33 -19.21
C ALA A 56 4.17 -9.47 -19.39
N HIS A 57 3.47 -9.59 -20.52
CA HIS A 57 2.32 -8.77 -20.90
C HIS A 57 2.64 -7.25 -20.96
N GLU A 58 3.88 -6.92 -21.30
CA GLU A 58 4.36 -5.55 -21.52
C GLU A 58 4.27 -5.15 -23.00
N LEU A 59 4.36 -6.12 -23.92
CA LEU A 59 4.18 -5.96 -25.37
C LEU A 59 3.32 -7.08 -25.94
N THR A 60 2.73 -6.84 -27.12
CA THR A 60 2.13 -7.90 -27.95
C THR A 60 3.04 -8.23 -29.12
N MET A 61 2.91 -9.44 -29.67
CA MET A 61 3.66 -9.81 -30.88
C MET A 61 3.31 -8.91 -32.07
N GLU A 62 2.04 -8.51 -32.19
CA GLU A 62 1.57 -7.56 -33.21
C GLU A 62 2.28 -6.20 -33.10
N GLU A 63 2.56 -5.73 -31.89
CA GLU A 63 3.25 -4.46 -31.66
C GLU A 63 4.73 -4.55 -32.06
N ILE A 64 5.39 -5.66 -31.73
CA ILE A 64 6.76 -5.95 -32.18
C ILE A 64 6.81 -6.00 -33.71
N GLU A 65 5.84 -6.65 -34.37
CA GLU A 65 5.78 -6.73 -35.83
C GLU A 65 5.63 -5.35 -36.50
N LYS A 66 4.85 -4.44 -35.93
CA LYS A 66 4.77 -3.05 -36.43
C LYS A 66 6.12 -2.34 -36.31
N GLY A 67 6.79 -2.51 -35.18
CA GLY A 67 8.13 -1.93 -34.95
C GLY A 67 9.18 -2.47 -35.92
N GLN A 68 9.17 -3.77 -36.20
CA GLN A 68 10.10 -4.38 -37.15
C GLN A 68 9.88 -3.93 -38.61
N LYS A 69 8.64 -3.58 -38.98
CA LYS A 69 8.31 -3.09 -40.34
C LYS A 69 8.66 -1.62 -40.55
N ASN A 70 8.79 -0.84 -39.47
CA ASN A 70 9.06 0.60 -39.56
C ASN A 70 10.06 1.03 -38.47
N PRO A 71 11.32 1.36 -38.83
CA PRO A 71 12.34 1.81 -37.88
C PRO A 71 11.98 3.06 -37.08
N ASP A 72 11.11 3.94 -37.62
CA ASP A 72 10.67 5.17 -36.95
C ASP A 72 9.49 4.93 -35.99
N TYR A 73 8.97 3.70 -35.94
CA TYR A 73 7.84 3.36 -35.09
C TYR A 73 8.26 3.27 -33.62
N ARG A 74 7.51 3.96 -32.75
CA ARG A 74 7.69 3.90 -31.30
C ARG A 74 6.75 2.87 -30.70
N LEU A 75 7.33 1.84 -30.08
CA LEU A 75 6.58 0.76 -29.42
C LEU A 75 5.74 1.31 -28.27
N VAL A 76 4.50 0.85 -28.18
CA VAL A 76 3.58 1.24 -27.11
C VAL A 76 3.47 0.13 -26.07
N MET A 77 3.79 0.45 -24.81
CA MET A 77 3.67 -0.51 -23.70
C MET A 77 2.20 -0.85 -23.44
N GLN A 78 1.90 -2.14 -23.35
CA GLN A 78 0.59 -2.60 -22.92
C GLN A 78 0.42 -2.34 -21.42
N LYS A 79 -0.69 -1.73 -21.02
CA LYS A 79 -1.03 -1.58 -19.60
C LYS A 79 -1.41 -2.96 -19.07
N GLY A 80 -0.47 -3.64 -18.43
CA GLY A 80 -0.70 -4.93 -17.79
C GLY A 80 -1.81 -4.86 -16.73
N PRO A 81 -2.43 -6.00 -16.38
CA PRO A 81 -3.39 -6.05 -15.29
C PRO A 81 -2.75 -5.56 -13.99
N GLU A 82 -3.51 -4.80 -13.19
CA GLU A 82 -3.08 -4.29 -11.89
C GLU A 82 -2.42 -5.42 -11.08
N GLN A 83 -1.21 -5.18 -10.55
CA GLN A 83 -0.52 -6.20 -9.75
C GLN A 83 -1.47 -6.70 -8.66
N VAL A 84 -1.73 -8.01 -8.66
CA VAL A 84 -2.60 -8.64 -7.67
C VAL A 84 -1.99 -8.40 -6.30
N ARG A 85 -2.55 -7.43 -5.57
CA ARG A 85 -2.21 -7.18 -4.18
C ARG A 85 -2.38 -8.50 -3.42
N ARG A 86 -1.34 -8.88 -2.68
CA ARG A 86 -1.28 -10.12 -1.89
C ARG A 86 -2.65 -10.43 -1.26
N THR A 87 -3.17 -11.62 -1.55
CA THR A 87 -4.43 -12.12 -1.00
C THR A 87 -4.38 -12.08 0.53
N LYS A 88 -5.48 -11.63 1.15
CA LYS A 88 -5.62 -11.58 2.61
C LYS A 88 -5.30 -12.95 3.22
N GLY A 89 -4.22 -13.04 3.99
CA GLY A 89 -3.78 -14.26 4.66
C GLY A 89 -2.73 -13.95 5.73
N PRO A 90 -2.36 -14.92 6.57
CA PRO A 90 -1.35 -14.71 7.60
C PRO A 90 -0.03 -14.25 6.99
N ARG A 91 0.63 -13.27 7.62
CA ARG A 91 1.97 -12.84 7.19
C ARG A 91 2.95 -13.99 7.42
N TYR A 92 3.81 -14.25 6.44
CA TYR A 92 4.87 -15.24 6.62
C TYR A 92 5.72 -14.85 7.83
N THR A 93 5.74 -15.70 8.85
CA THR A 93 6.60 -15.53 10.02
C THR A 93 7.92 -16.22 9.76
N PRO A 94 9.05 -15.49 9.72
CA PRO A 94 10.37 -16.08 9.53
C PRO A 94 10.67 -17.07 10.68
N VAL A 95 11.50 -18.07 10.40
CA VAL A 95 11.78 -19.19 11.34
C VAL A 95 12.25 -18.68 12.70
N SER A 96 13.09 -17.65 12.72
CA SER A 96 13.62 -17.00 13.93
C SER A 96 12.51 -16.47 14.86
N LYS A 97 11.39 -16.04 14.30
CA LYS A 97 10.25 -15.46 15.03
C LYS A 97 9.13 -16.45 15.32
N ARG A 98 9.29 -17.73 14.96
CA ARG A 98 8.25 -18.76 15.21
C ARG A 98 8.12 -19.12 16.68
N GLN A 99 9.21 -19.02 17.45
CA GLN A 99 9.21 -19.24 18.90
C GLN A 99 8.44 -18.16 19.66
N ASP A 100 8.25 -16.98 19.06
CA ASP A 100 7.50 -15.87 19.66
C ASP A 100 5.98 -16.02 19.46
N LYS A 101 5.52 -16.95 18.61
CA LYS A 101 4.08 -17.14 18.33
C LYS A 101 3.27 -17.53 19.58
N PRO A 102 3.72 -18.47 20.43
CA PRO A 102 2.98 -18.82 21.65
C PRO A 102 2.84 -17.64 22.62
N ASP A 103 3.87 -16.80 22.74
CA ASP A 103 3.86 -15.58 23.55
C ASP A 103 2.79 -14.59 23.07
N GLY A 104 2.72 -14.36 21.75
CA GLY A 104 1.70 -13.51 21.13
C GLY A 104 0.28 -14.07 21.27
N ILE A 105 0.10 -15.38 21.12
CA ILE A 105 -1.20 -16.05 21.30
C ILE A 105 -1.66 -15.92 22.75
N ALA A 106 -0.77 -16.17 23.72
CA ALA A 106 -1.11 -16.09 25.13
C ALA A 106 -1.46 -14.65 25.55
N TRP A 107 -0.86 -13.63 24.94
CA TRP A 107 -1.24 -12.24 25.12
C TRP A 107 -2.65 -11.95 24.60
N ILE A 108 -3.00 -12.43 23.40
CA ILE A 108 -4.36 -12.23 22.86
C ILE A 108 -5.39 -12.93 23.75
N ILE A 109 -5.16 -14.18 24.15
CA ILE A 109 -6.09 -14.93 25.02
C ILE A 109 -6.29 -14.21 26.36
N ARG A 110 -5.25 -13.59 26.90
CA ARG A 110 -5.30 -12.87 28.18
C ARG A 110 -6.02 -11.52 28.08
N ASN A 111 -5.70 -10.72 27.07
CA ASN A 111 -6.17 -9.33 26.97
C ASN A 111 -7.45 -9.18 26.14
N HIS A 112 -7.69 -10.09 25.21
CA HIS A 112 -8.82 -10.07 24.28
C HIS A 112 -9.49 -11.46 24.19
N PRO A 113 -10.10 -11.94 25.29
CA PRO A 113 -10.78 -13.24 25.33
C PRO A 113 -11.98 -13.32 24.35
N GLU A 114 -12.51 -12.19 23.90
CA GLU A 114 -13.57 -12.06 22.91
C GLU A 114 -13.14 -12.50 21.49
N ILE A 115 -11.84 -12.59 21.21
CA ILE A 115 -11.34 -12.99 19.90
C ILE A 115 -11.37 -14.51 19.74
N SER A 116 -12.01 -14.99 18.68
CA SER A 116 -12.10 -16.43 18.37
C SER A 116 -10.77 -17.03 17.90
N ASP A 117 -10.55 -18.32 18.17
CA ASP A 117 -9.34 -19.04 17.73
C ASP A 117 -9.15 -19.02 16.21
N GLY A 118 -10.24 -19.00 15.45
CA GLY A 118 -10.20 -18.86 13.99
C GLY A 118 -9.65 -17.50 13.54
N ALA A 119 -9.91 -16.44 14.32
CA ALA A 119 -9.37 -15.12 14.08
C ALA A 119 -7.89 -15.02 14.49
N ILE A 120 -7.53 -15.56 15.67
CA ILE A 120 -6.13 -15.63 16.14
C ILE A 120 -5.26 -16.39 15.12
N GLY A 121 -5.75 -17.52 14.61
CA GLY A 121 -5.04 -18.32 13.62
C GLY A 121 -4.78 -17.57 12.32
N LYS A 122 -5.73 -16.73 11.87
CA LYS A 122 -5.57 -15.87 10.69
C LYS A 122 -4.60 -14.70 10.92
N LEU A 123 -4.56 -14.15 12.12
CA LEU A 123 -3.70 -13.03 12.48
C LEU A 123 -2.23 -13.45 12.60
N ILE A 124 -1.95 -14.46 13.43
CA ILE A 124 -0.57 -14.89 13.75
C ILE A 124 -0.04 -15.95 12.78
N GLY A 125 -0.92 -16.65 12.07
CA GLY A 125 -0.54 -17.76 11.19
C GLY A 125 -0.14 -19.00 11.98
N THR A 126 -1.09 -19.51 12.77
CA THR A 126 -0.94 -20.74 13.57
C THR A 126 -2.20 -21.60 13.41
N THR A 127 -2.17 -22.85 13.88
CA THR A 127 -3.32 -23.74 13.84
C THR A 127 -4.23 -23.54 15.06
N ARG A 128 -5.52 -23.84 14.89
CA ARG A 128 -6.49 -23.86 16.00
C ARG A 128 -6.10 -24.82 17.12
N THR A 129 -5.46 -25.94 16.79
CA THR A 129 -4.96 -26.92 17.77
C THR A 129 -3.89 -26.34 18.68
N THR A 130 -2.94 -25.56 18.13
CA THR A 130 -1.91 -24.90 18.94
C THR A 130 -2.52 -23.82 19.85
N ILE A 131 -3.52 -23.09 19.36
CA ILE A 131 -4.21 -22.07 20.17
C ILE A 131 -4.96 -22.72 21.34
N ALA A 132 -5.71 -23.79 21.07
CA ALA A 132 -6.40 -24.56 22.10
C ALA A 132 -5.41 -25.10 23.15
N ALA A 133 -4.28 -25.67 22.72
CA ALA A 133 -3.25 -26.17 23.64
C ALA A 133 -2.67 -25.06 24.55
N ILE A 134 -2.57 -23.82 24.06
CA ILE A 134 -2.13 -22.68 24.88
C ILE A 134 -3.23 -22.26 25.85
N ARG A 135 -4.49 -22.24 25.41
CA ARG A 135 -5.67 -21.92 26.25
C ARG A 135 -5.83 -22.92 27.39
N ASP A 136 -5.73 -24.21 27.07
CA ASP A 136 -5.87 -25.32 28.01
C ASP A 136 -4.59 -25.59 28.81
N ARG A 137 -3.53 -24.80 28.57
CA ARG A 137 -2.22 -24.94 29.21
C ARG A 137 -1.55 -26.32 29.01
N THR A 138 -1.86 -26.99 27.90
CA THR A 138 -1.31 -28.30 27.51
C THR A 138 -0.20 -28.21 26.45
N HIS A 139 0.17 -27.01 26.02
CA HIS A 139 1.30 -26.80 25.12
C HIS A 139 2.61 -27.28 25.78
N TRP A 140 3.44 -28.02 25.03
CA TRP A 140 4.68 -28.63 25.56
C TRP A 140 5.62 -27.62 26.25
N ASN A 141 5.64 -26.36 25.79
CA ASN A 141 6.47 -25.29 26.35
C ASN A 141 5.72 -24.32 27.28
N ILE A 142 4.56 -24.72 27.84
CA ILE A 142 3.68 -23.79 28.58
C ILE A 142 4.36 -23.06 29.74
N ALA A 143 5.35 -23.68 30.38
CA ALA A 143 6.09 -23.10 31.50
C ALA A 143 6.91 -21.86 31.09
N ASN A 144 7.36 -21.78 29.85
CA ASN A 144 8.22 -20.69 29.36
C ASN A 144 7.46 -19.64 28.53
N ILE A 145 6.15 -19.82 28.33
CA ILE A 145 5.35 -18.87 27.55
C ILE A 145 5.11 -17.61 28.37
N THR A 146 5.54 -16.46 27.83
CA THR A 146 5.36 -15.14 28.43
C THR A 146 4.46 -14.29 27.55
N PRO A 147 3.26 -13.88 28.03
CA PRO A 147 2.36 -13.08 27.22
C PRO A 147 2.97 -11.74 26.84
N LYS A 148 3.26 -11.56 25.55
CA LYS A 148 3.82 -10.35 24.94
C LYS A 148 2.97 -9.90 23.77
N ASP A 149 2.88 -8.59 23.56
CA ASP A 149 2.06 -8.01 22.52
C ASP A 149 2.52 -8.49 21.12
N PRO A 150 1.64 -9.13 20.31
CA PRO A 150 1.97 -9.63 18.99
C PRO A 150 2.45 -8.55 18.00
N VAL A 151 2.10 -7.27 18.21
CA VAL A 151 2.60 -6.15 17.41
C VAL A 151 4.07 -5.89 17.73
N THR A 152 4.43 -5.84 19.02
CA THR A 152 5.83 -5.66 19.46
C THR A 152 6.74 -6.81 19.04
N LEU A 153 6.18 -8.03 18.97
CA LEU A 153 6.86 -9.21 18.46
C LEU A 153 7.01 -9.21 16.93
N GLY A 154 6.33 -8.30 16.23
CA GLY A 154 6.33 -8.19 14.76
C GLY A 154 5.50 -9.27 14.06
N LEU A 155 4.56 -9.90 14.77
CA LEU A 155 3.70 -10.97 14.23
C LEU A 155 2.52 -10.41 13.44
N CYS A 156 1.97 -9.27 13.86
CA CYS A 156 0.93 -8.54 13.15
C CYS A 156 1.20 -7.02 13.16
N SER A 157 0.48 -6.28 12.34
CA SER A 157 0.47 -4.81 12.42
C SER A 157 -0.58 -4.31 13.40
N GLN A 158 -0.34 -3.11 13.97
CA GLN A 158 -1.30 -2.44 14.87
C GLN A 158 -2.70 -2.37 14.25
N ARG A 159 -2.78 -1.95 12.98
CA ARG A 159 -4.04 -1.84 12.23
C ARG A 159 -4.80 -3.16 12.12
N GLU A 160 -4.09 -4.28 11.98
CA GLU A 160 -4.71 -5.60 11.91
C GLU A 160 -5.23 -6.05 13.28
N LEU A 161 -4.50 -5.75 14.35
CA LEU A 161 -4.92 -6.05 15.73
C LEU A 161 -6.16 -5.21 16.10
N ASP A 162 -6.12 -3.89 15.89
CA ASP A 162 -7.22 -2.98 16.22
C ASP A 162 -8.50 -3.33 15.44
N ALA A 163 -8.37 -3.65 14.15
CA ALA A 163 -9.50 -4.08 13.33
C ALA A 163 -10.13 -5.38 13.83
N LEU A 164 -9.31 -6.29 14.36
CA LEU A 164 -9.78 -7.56 14.90
C LEU A 164 -10.46 -7.38 16.26
N VAL A 165 -9.85 -6.60 17.15
CA VAL A 165 -10.41 -6.24 18.47
C VAL A 165 -11.74 -5.52 18.28
N GLY A 166 -11.81 -4.50 17.44
CA GLY A 166 -13.05 -3.76 17.18
C GLY A 166 -14.16 -4.64 16.60
N LYS A 167 -13.82 -5.58 15.71
CA LYS A 167 -14.79 -6.55 15.17
C LYS A 167 -15.27 -7.53 16.24
N ALA A 168 -14.39 -8.02 17.10
CA ALA A 168 -14.71 -8.96 18.15
C ALA A 168 -15.52 -8.29 19.27
N ALA A 169 -15.14 -7.09 19.71
CA ALA A 169 -15.88 -6.29 20.68
C ALA A 169 -17.31 -6.00 20.20
N LYS A 170 -17.48 -5.57 18.94
CA LYS A 170 -18.80 -5.36 18.33
C LYS A 170 -19.64 -6.65 18.30
N ALA A 171 -19.03 -7.79 18.01
CA ALA A 171 -19.73 -9.08 18.01
C ALA A 171 -20.09 -9.55 19.42
N ALA A 172 -19.28 -9.19 20.43
CA ALA A 172 -19.52 -9.50 21.84
C ALA A 172 -20.46 -8.50 22.55
N GLY A 173 -20.91 -7.44 21.85
CA GLY A 173 -21.75 -6.40 22.45
C GLY A 173 -21.01 -5.48 23.43
N ILE A 174 -19.68 -5.49 23.40
CA ILE A 174 -18.84 -4.60 24.21
C ILE A 174 -18.76 -3.27 23.45
N GLU A 175 -19.37 -2.21 24.00
CA GLU A 175 -19.19 -0.87 23.47
C GLU A 175 -17.72 -0.47 23.58
N ALA A 176 -17.14 -0.04 22.45
CA ALA A 176 -15.78 0.45 22.44
C ALA A 176 -15.70 1.68 23.38
N PRO A 177 -14.68 1.80 24.24
CA PRO A 177 -14.49 3.01 25.02
C PRO A 177 -14.42 4.20 24.07
N THR A 178 -15.43 5.05 24.12
CA THR A 178 -15.40 6.33 23.42
C THR A 178 -14.41 7.21 24.17
N ASP A 179 -13.33 7.64 23.49
CA ASP A 179 -12.41 8.61 24.07
C ASP A 179 -13.11 9.97 24.09
N THR A 180 -13.75 10.28 25.21
CA THR A 180 -14.53 11.51 25.41
C THR A 180 -13.65 12.75 25.59
N ARG A 181 -12.32 12.60 25.67
CA ARG A 181 -11.38 13.71 25.94
C ARG A 181 -11.45 14.84 24.92
N LEU A 182 -11.77 14.52 23.66
CA LEU A 182 -11.82 15.47 22.55
C LEU A 182 -13.25 15.82 22.14
N GLU A 183 -14.28 15.40 22.89
CA GLU A 183 -15.66 15.69 22.53
C GLU A 183 -15.93 17.20 22.54
N GLY A 184 -15.43 17.94 23.54
CA GLY A 184 -15.59 19.41 23.60
C GLY A 184 -14.90 20.15 22.45
N ASP A 185 -13.66 19.79 22.12
CA ASP A 185 -12.92 20.41 21.00
C ASP A 185 -13.58 20.11 19.65
N ARG A 186 -14.13 18.90 19.52
CA ARG A 186 -14.86 18.46 18.32
C ARG A 186 -16.18 19.23 18.16
N GLU A 187 -16.92 19.44 19.25
CA GLU A 187 -18.15 20.22 19.25
C GLU A 187 -17.89 21.68 18.88
N ALA A 188 -16.86 22.29 19.48
CA ALA A 188 -16.45 23.66 19.17
C ALA A 188 -16.07 23.83 17.69
N LEU A 189 -15.33 22.87 17.12
CA LEU A 189 -14.96 22.88 15.70
C LEU A 189 -16.18 22.73 14.78
N ILE A 190 -17.15 21.87 15.14
CA ILE A 190 -18.39 21.70 14.37
C ILE A 190 -19.20 22.99 14.39
N GLU A 191 -19.28 23.67 15.52
CA GLU A 191 -19.99 24.95 15.66
C GLU A 191 -19.30 26.06 14.86
N GLN A 192 -17.96 26.12 14.90
CA GLN A 192 -17.18 27.04 14.07
C GLN A 192 -17.43 26.83 12.58
N LEU A 193 -17.38 25.57 12.09
CA LEU A 193 -17.65 25.24 10.69
C LEU A 193 -19.10 25.55 10.27
N ARG A 194 -20.07 25.42 11.18
CA ARG A 194 -21.46 25.81 10.93
C ARG A 194 -21.60 27.32 10.80
N ASN A 195 -20.93 28.07 11.67
CA ASN A 195 -20.92 29.53 11.64
C ASN A 195 -20.22 30.08 10.39
N GLU A 196 -19.11 29.49 9.96
CA GLU A 196 -18.44 29.83 8.70
C GLU A 196 -19.36 29.58 7.50
N ARG A 197 -20.10 28.47 7.48
CA ARG A 197 -21.06 28.18 6.41
C ARG A 197 -22.23 29.16 6.39
N THR A 198 -22.77 29.55 7.54
CA THR A 198 -23.86 30.54 7.59
C THR A 198 -23.38 31.95 7.27
N GLN A 199 -22.17 32.33 7.67
CA GLN A 199 -21.54 33.58 7.25
C GLN A 199 -21.32 33.60 5.73
N ALA A 200 -20.70 32.57 5.17
CA ALA A 200 -20.48 32.48 3.72
C ALA A 200 -21.80 32.51 2.92
N ALA A 201 -22.87 31.90 3.43
CA ALA A 201 -24.19 31.96 2.81
C ALA A 201 -24.79 33.38 2.86
N ARG A 202 -24.65 34.09 3.99
CA ARG A 202 -25.09 35.50 4.12
C ARG A 202 -24.27 36.43 3.24
N ASP A 203 -22.96 36.26 3.19
CA ASP A 203 -22.07 37.06 2.35
C ASP A 203 -22.37 36.85 0.86
N ALA A 204 -22.69 35.61 0.47
CA ALA A 204 -23.16 35.30 -0.89
C ALA A 204 -24.51 35.96 -1.19
N GLU A 205 -25.47 35.92 -0.26
CA GLU A 205 -26.78 36.58 -0.41
C GLU A 205 -26.64 38.10 -0.50
N LEU A 206 -25.75 38.72 0.29
CA LEU A 206 -25.44 40.15 0.24
C LEU A 206 -24.75 40.55 -1.08
N ALA A 207 -23.82 39.72 -1.56
CA ALA A 207 -23.16 39.91 -2.85
C ALA A 207 -24.16 39.80 -4.03
N GLU A 208 -25.11 38.86 -3.96
CA GLU A 208 -26.20 38.75 -4.94
C GLU A 208 -27.18 39.93 -4.89
N ARG A 209 -27.37 40.55 -3.71
CA ARG A 209 -28.23 41.73 -3.51
C ARG A 209 -27.60 43.05 -3.99
N GLY A 210 -26.35 43.04 -4.44
CA GLY A 210 -25.68 44.20 -5.03
C GLY A 210 -25.22 45.28 -4.04
N GLU A 211 -25.28 45.02 -2.74
CA GLU A 211 -24.65 45.89 -1.73
C GLU A 211 -23.18 45.49 -1.60
N SER A 212 -22.31 46.16 -2.36
CA SER A 212 -20.88 46.11 -2.10
C SER A 212 -20.64 46.69 -0.70
N ALA A 213 -20.32 45.83 0.27
CA ALA A 213 -19.77 46.27 1.54
C ALA A 213 -18.52 47.12 1.23
N GLU A 214 -18.62 48.42 1.48
CA GLU A 214 -17.51 49.34 1.22
C GLU A 214 -16.25 48.82 1.95
N PRO A 215 -15.09 48.79 1.28
CA PRO A 215 -13.86 48.43 1.96
C PRO A 215 -13.63 49.47 3.05
N SER A 216 -13.62 48.98 4.30
CA SER A 216 -13.28 49.73 5.50
C SER A 216 -12.14 50.70 5.20
N SER A 217 -12.42 52.00 5.37
CA SER A 217 -11.52 53.12 5.16
C SER A 217 -10.08 52.77 5.53
N PHE A 218 -9.20 52.67 4.52
CA PHE A 218 -7.76 52.62 4.71
C PHE A 218 -7.32 53.91 5.42
N PHE A 219 -6.90 53.78 6.68
CA PHE A 219 -6.35 54.88 7.45
C PHE A 219 -4.89 55.08 7.03
N ASP A 220 -4.63 56.17 6.30
CA ASP A 220 -3.29 56.59 5.90
C ASP A 220 -2.63 57.39 7.04
N PRO A 221 -1.60 56.84 7.72
CA PRO A 221 -1.02 57.46 8.91
C PRO A 221 -0.08 58.64 8.62
N PHE A 222 0.07 59.07 7.35
CA PHE A 222 1.02 60.13 6.96
C PHE A 222 0.40 61.41 6.37
N LYS A 223 -0.93 61.56 6.41
CA LYS A 223 -1.58 62.80 5.98
C LYS A 223 -1.48 63.86 7.08
N ARG A 224 -0.58 64.82 6.89
CA ARG A 224 -0.35 66.00 7.76
C ARG A 224 -1.55 66.95 7.78
#